data_AF-A0A7Y2Y4Y3-F1
#
_entry.id   AF-A0A7Y2Y4Y3-F1
#
_cell.length_a   1.000
_cell.length_b   1.000
_cell.length_c   1.000
_cell.angle_alpha   90.00
_cell.angle_beta   90.00
_cell.angle_gamma   90.00
#
_symmetry.space_group_name_H-M   'P 1'
#
loop_
_entity.id
_entity.type
_entity.pdbx_description
1 polymer ?
#
loop_
_entity_poly.entity_id
_entity_poly.type
_entity_poly.pdbx_seq_one_letter_code
_entity_poly.pdbx_strand_id
1 'polypeptide(L)'
;MSDADTIRRILLAVTETSPVETLWQSLLDAVENSRAEVVTVFVRDEHWRRAASLPFTREISRLSGLQAEFTHRRARQVSLATAVRVQQRLEHLASKTRLKLEFEVVSEQEGAELARRERHILLVR
;
A
#
# COMPACT_ATOMS: atom_id res chain seq x y z
N MET A 1 12.49 -14.96 -33.27
CA MET A 1 13.16 -14.18 -32.21
C MET A 1 12.19 -14.13 -31.05
N SER A 2 12.45 -14.89 -29.98
CA SER A 2 11.46 -15.17 -28.93
C SER A 2 11.31 -14.00 -27.96
N ASP A 3 10.05 -13.64 -27.67
CA ASP A 3 9.53 -12.75 -26.61
C ASP A 3 9.92 -13.15 -25.16
N ALA A 4 10.95 -13.98 -24.99
CA ALA A 4 11.21 -14.75 -23.78
C ALA A 4 12.01 -14.01 -22.68
N ASP A 5 12.38 -12.74 -22.89
CA ASP A 5 13.28 -12.03 -21.95
C ASP A 5 12.79 -10.64 -21.52
N THR A 6 11.55 -10.27 -21.85
CA THR A 6 10.97 -9.02 -21.34
C THR A 6 10.48 -9.23 -19.92
N ILE A 7 11.23 -8.70 -18.94
CA ILE A 7 10.82 -8.64 -17.53
C ILE A 7 9.50 -7.87 -17.46
N ARG A 8 8.42 -8.54 -17.01
CA ARG A 8 7.14 -7.88 -16.82
C ARG A 8 7.16 -7.07 -15.52
N ARG A 9 6.94 -5.77 -15.61
CA ARG A 9 6.71 -4.92 -14.44
C ARG A 9 5.23 -4.92 -14.09
N ILE A 10 4.91 -5.24 -12.85
CA ILE A 10 3.54 -5.28 -12.34
C ILE A 10 3.41 -4.26 -11.23
N LEU A 11 2.47 -3.34 -11.39
CA LEU A 11 2.11 -2.38 -10.36
C LEU A 11 1.01 -2.97 -9.47
N LEU A 12 1.33 -3.16 -8.20
CA LEU A 12 0.38 -3.54 -7.16
C LEU A 12 0.02 -2.31 -6.32
N ALA A 13 -1.17 -1.76 -6.53
CA ALA A 13 -1.67 -0.65 -5.71
C ALA A 13 -2.39 -1.20 -4.47
N VAL A 14 -1.98 -0.74 -3.29
CA VAL A 14 -2.58 -1.14 -2.00
C VAL A 14 -2.91 0.06 -1.14
N THR A 15 -3.95 -0.06 -0.34
CA THR A 15 -4.39 0.91 0.66
C THR A 15 -4.32 0.29 2.06
N GLU A 16 -4.75 1.04 3.06
CA GLU A 16 -4.78 0.58 4.46
C GLU A 16 -5.77 -0.58 4.70
N THR A 17 -6.75 -0.75 3.80
CA THR A 17 -7.80 -1.78 3.90
C THR A 17 -7.66 -2.91 2.88
N SER A 18 -6.67 -2.83 1.98
CA SER A 18 -6.48 -3.85 0.96
C SER A 18 -6.21 -5.24 1.57
N PRO A 19 -6.85 -6.31 1.06
CA PRO A 19 -6.57 -7.68 1.49
C PRO A 19 -5.25 -8.18 0.89
N VAL A 20 -4.13 -7.74 1.47
CA VAL A 20 -2.77 -7.92 0.93
C VAL A 20 -2.45 -9.37 0.57
N GLU A 21 -2.81 -10.35 1.39
CA GLU A 21 -2.61 -11.78 1.09
C GLU A 21 -3.30 -12.23 -0.18
N THR A 22 -4.59 -11.91 -0.29
CA THR A 22 -5.42 -12.35 -1.42
C THR A 22 -4.94 -11.71 -2.71
N LEU A 23 -4.56 -10.43 -2.65
CA LEU A 23 -3.98 -9.71 -3.78
C LEU A 23 -2.64 -10.31 -4.19
N TRP A 24 -1.78 -10.63 -3.23
CA TRP A 24 -0.50 -11.27 -3.49
C TRP A 24 -0.68 -12.64 -4.15
N GLN A 25 -1.60 -13.47 -3.64
CA GLN A 25 -1.89 -14.77 -4.24
C GLN A 25 -2.39 -14.63 -5.68
N SER A 26 -3.33 -13.70 -5.92
CA SER A 26 -3.85 -13.44 -7.26
C SER A 26 -2.75 -12.94 -8.22
N LEU A 27 -1.80 -12.15 -7.70
CA LEU A 27 -0.64 -11.72 -8.45
C LEU A 27 0.23 -12.91 -8.84
N LEU A 28 0.53 -13.82 -7.90
CA LEU A 28 1.32 -15.02 -8.16
C LEU A 28 0.69 -15.91 -9.23
N ASP A 29 -0.62 -16.09 -9.16
CA ASP A 29 -1.38 -16.87 -10.15
C ASP A 29 -1.29 -16.22 -11.54
N ALA A 30 -1.24 -14.89 -11.61
CA ALA A 30 -1.14 -14.14 -12.88
C ALA A 30 0.28 -14.09 -13.49
N VAL A 31 1.35 -14.24 -12.69
CA VAL A 31 2.75 -14.23 -13.18
C VAL A 31 3.33 -15.60 -13.49
N GLU A 32 2.53 -16.66 -13.43
CA GLU A 32 2.92 -18.07 -13.58
C GLU A 32 4.16 -18.29 -14.48
N ASN A 33 5.28 -18.71 -13.86
CA ASN A 33 6.57 -19.01 -14.49
C ASN A 33 7.31 -17.87 -15.24
N SER A 34 6.85 -16.62 -15.16
CA SER A 34 7.51 -15.46 -15.77
C SER A 34 8.46 -14.74 -14.82
N ARG A 35 9.54 -14.13 -15.35
CA ARG A 35 10.36 -13.17 -14.59
C ARG A 35 9.61 -11.85 -14.51
N ALA A 36 9.15 -11.50 -13.31
CA ALA A 36 8.43 -10.26 -13.07
C ALA A 36 9.04 -9.45 -11.92
N GLU A 37 8.98 -8.13 -12.04
CA GLU A 37 9.29 -7.18 -10.98
C GLU A 37 7.96 -6.59 -10.47
N VAL A 38 7.75 -6.64 -9.16
CA VAL A 38 6.53 -6.11 -8.53
C VAL A 38 6.87 -4.78 -7.89
N VAL A 39 6.28 -3.72 -8.42
CA VAL A 39 6.31 -2.39 -7.83
C VAL A 39 5.03 -2.23 -7.03
N THR A 40 5.13 -2.13 -5.72
CA THR A 40 4.00 -1.85 -4.85
C THR A 40 3.92 -0.37 -4.55
N VAL A 41 2.76 0.21 -4.80
CA VAL A 41 2.44 1.57 -4.40
C VAL A 41 1.40 1.53 -3.28
N PHE A 42 1.80 2.00 -2.11
CA PHE A 42 0.90 2.21 -0.99
C PHE A 42 0.29 3.61 -1.06
N VAL A 43 -1.00 3.68 -1.33
CA VAL A 43 -1.76 4.93 -1.40
C VAL A 43 -2.27 5.25 0.00
N ARG A 44 -1.72 6.30 0.60
CA ARG A 44 -2.22 6.82 1.88
C ARG A 44 -3.57 7.46 1.67
N ASP A 45 -4.56 6.98 2.41
CA ASP A 45 -5.85 7.67 2.50
C ASP A 45 -5.69 8.92 3.39
N GLU A 46 -6.39 9.96 2.99
CA GLU A 46 -6.45 11.23 3.69
C GLU A 46 -7.47 11.25 4.82
N HIS A 47 -8.15 10.12 5.10
CA HIS A 47 -9.17 10.05 6.14
C HIS A 47 -8.66 10.43 7.53
N TRP A 48 -7.45 9.99 7.91
CA TRP A 48 -6.86 10.41 9.20
C TRP A 48 -6.52 11.90 9.20
N ARG A 49 -6.06 12.45 8.07
CA ARG A 49 -5.81 13.89 7.95
C ARG A 49 -7.11 14.68 8.10
N ARG A 50 -8.19 14.24 7.43
CA ARG A 50 -9.53 14.84 7.54
C ARG A 50 -10.05 14.76 8.98
N ALA A 51 -9.92 13.60 9.62
CA ALA A 51 -10.33 13.42 11.01
C ALA A 51 -9.58 14.38 11.95
N ALA A 52 -8.27 14.56 11.76
CA ALA A 52 -7.46 15.48 12.56
C ALA A 52 -7.79 16.96 12.36
N SER A 53 -8.50 17.34 11.30
CA SER A 53 -8.96 18.72 11.10
C SER A 53 -10.24 19.06 11.85
N LEU A 54 -10.94 18.06 12.41
CA LEU A 54 -12.19 18.28 13.12
C LEU A 54 -11.92 18.62 14.59
N PRO A 55 -12.53 19.67 15.15
CA PRO A 55 -12.22 20.19 16.49
C PRO A 55 -12.63 19.25 17.62
N PHE A 56 -13.40 18.21 17.32
CA PHE A 56 -13.90 17.22 18.28
C PHE A 56 -13.20 15.85 18.17
N THR A 57 -12.27 15.66 17.24
CA THR A 57 -11.61 14.37 17.10
C THR A 57 -10.60 14.16 18.23
N ARG A 58 -10.80 13.06 18.95
CA ARG A 58 -9.95 12.63 20.06
C ARG A 58 -9.39 11.24 19.76
N GLU A 59 -8.18 10.97 20.21
CA GLU A 59 -7.67 9.60 20.32
C GLU A 59 -7.84 9.09 21.75
N ILE A 60 -8.11 7.79 21.88
CA ILE A 60 -8.22 7.10 23.15
C ILE A 60 -7.07 6.10 23.25
N SER A 61 -6.24 6.25 24.27
CA SER A 61 -5.17 5.29 24.56
C SER A 61 -5.76 3.93 24.91
N ARG A 62 -5.34 2.87 24.21
CA ARG A 62 -5.74 1.49 24.54
C ARG A 62 -5.12 0.97 25.84
N LEU A 63 -4.02 1.57 26.29
CA LEU A 63 -3.30 1.14 27.49
C LEU A 63 -3.81 1.83 28.75
N SER A 64 -4.17 3.12 28.64
CA SER A 64 -4.52 3.96 29.80
C SER A 64 -5.95 4.49 29.77
N GLY A 65 -6.67 4.35 28.65
CA GLY A 65 -8.01 4.94 28.47
C GLY A 65 -8.04 6.47 28.36
N LEU A 66 -6.89 7.14 28.52
CA LEU A 66 -6.79 8.60 28.45
C LEU A 66 -7.13 9.10 27.05
N GLN A 67 -7.81 10.24 27.02
CA GLN A 67 -8.16 10.93 25.80
C GLN A 67 -7.18 12.07 25.52
N ALA A 68 -6.81 12.25 24.25
CA ALA A 68 -6.02 13.37 23.77
C ALA A 68 -6.59 13.91 22.47
N GLU A 69 -6.23 15.15 22.12
CA GLU A 69 -6.54 15.71 20.82
C GLU A 69 -5.89 14.90 19.69
N PHE A 70 -6.66 14.56 18.66
CA PHE A 70 -6.12 13.87 17.49
C PHE A 70 -5.54 14.87 16.49
N THR A 71 -4.24 15.12 16.60
CA THR A 71 -3.55 16.14 15.79
C THR A 71 -3.16 15.65 14.40
N HIS A 72 -2.87 16.58 13.47
CA HIS A 72 -2.30 16.25 12.16
C HIS A 72 -0.99 15.47 12.24
N ARG A 73 -0.14 15.78 13.23
CA ARG A 73 1.08 15.03 13.50
C ARG A 73 0.74 13.58 13.83
N ARG A 74 -0.29 13.35 14.65
CA ARG A 74 -0.73 12.01 15.03
C ARG A 74 -1.33 11.24 13.86
N ALA A 75 -2.17 11.88 13.04
CA ALA A 75 -2.67 11.30 11.79
C ALA A 75 -1.53 10.80 10.89
N ARG A 76 -0.49 11.62 10.68
CA ARG A 76 0.69 11.23 9.90
C ARG A 76 1.40 10.01 10.49
N GLN A 77 1.55 9.95 11.82
CA GLN A 77 2.16 8.80 12.49
C GLN A 77 1.34 7.51 12.28
N VAL A 78 0.01 7.59 12.36
CA VAL A 78 -0.88 6.44 12.15
C VAL A 78 -0.77 5.94 10.71
N SER A 79 -0.82 6.83 9.72
CA SER A 79 -0.67 6.46 8.31
C SER A 79 0.70 5.85 8.01
N LEU A 80 1.79 6.44 8.50
CA LEU A 80 3.14 5.91 8.30
C LEU A 80 3.33 4.55 8.98
N ALA A 81 2.82 4.38 10.21
CA ALA A 81 2.88 3.10 10.90
C ALA A 81 2.10 2.00 10.14
N THR A 82 1.01 2.37 9.47
CA THR A 82 0.24 1.43 8.64
C THR A 82 1.00 1.06 7.37
N ALA A 83 1.59 2.04 6.67
CA ALA A 83 2.44 1.79 5.51
C ALA A 83 3.59 0.82 5.83
N VAL A 84 4.28 1.03 6.96
CA VAL A 84 5.36 0.14 7.42
C VAL A 84 4.86 -1.28 7.67
N ARG A 85 3.69 -1.46 8.30
CA ARG A 85 3.12 -2.80 8.51
C ARG A 85 2.77 -3.50 7.20
N VAL A 86 2.22 -2.76 6.23
CA VAL A 86 1.90 -3.32 4.90
C VAL A 86 3.18 -3.69 4.15
N GLN A 87 4.19 -2.83 4.18
CA GLN A 87 5.50 -3.10 3.59
C GLN A 87 6.10 -4.39 4.17
N GLN A 88 6.20 -4.51 5.50
CA GLN A 88 6.75 -5.69 6.16
C GLN A 88 6.00 -6.97 5.78
N ARG A 89 4.67 -6.88 5.64
CA ARG A 89 3.82 -8.00 5.24
C ARG A 89 4.10 -8.43 3.80
N LEU A 90 4.22 -7.48 2.88
CA LEU A 90 4.58 -7.74 1.49
C LEU A 90 6.01 -8.25 1.33
N GLU A 91 6.98 -7.71 2.08
CA GLU A 91 8.36 -8.20 2.11
C GLU A 91 8.40 -9.66 2.58
N HIS A 92 7.63 -10.00 3.62
CA HIS A 92 7.50 -11.38 4.08
C HIS A 92 6.91 -12.30 3.00
N LEU A 93 5.88 -11.86 2.29
CA LEU A 93 5.28 -12.62 1.18
C LEU A 93 6.26 -12.77 0.00
N ALA A 94 6.95 -11.68 -0.38
CA ALA A 94 7.95 -11.66 -1.45
C ALA A 94 9.13 -12.56 -1.13
N SER A 95 9.58 -12.63 0.13
CA SER A 95 10.69 -13.49 0.57
C SER A 95 10.47 -14.98 0.31
N LYS A 96 9.20 -15.41 0.18
CA LYS A 96 8.81 -16.79 -0.14
C LYS A 96 8.77 -17.07 -1.65
N THR A 97 9.13 -16.08 -2.46
CA THR A 97 9.02 -16.10 -3.92
C THR A 97 10.33 -15.61 -4.54
N ARG A 98 10.43 -15.63 -5.87
CA ARG A 98 11.58 -15.07 -6.61
C ARG A 98 11.32 -13.64 -7.13
N LEU A 99 10.23 -13.00 -6.69
CA LEU A 99 9.84 -11.68 -7.14
C LEU A 99 10.65 -10.62 -6.40
N LYS A 100 11.16 -9.63 -7.14
CA LYS A 100 11.71 -8.41 -6.55
C LYS A 100 10.55 -7.50 -6.19
N LEU A 101 10.55 -7.01 -4.95
CA LEU A 101 9.57 -6.07 -4.43
C LEU A 101 10.20 -4.68 -4.31
N GLU A 102 9.59 -3.70 -4.95
CA GLU A 102 9.82 -2.28 -4.66
C GLU A 102 8.59 -1.72 -3.95
N PHE A 103 8.77 -0.83 -2.97
CA PHE A 103 7.67 -0.28 -2.18
C PHE A 103 7.76 1.24 -2.12
N GLU A 104 6.72 1.92 -2.56
CA GLU A 104 6.61 3.37 -2.53
C GLU A 104 5.34 3.82 -1.81
N VAL A 105 5.47 4.89 -1.01
CA VAL A 105 4.34 5.49 -0.29
C VAL A 105 3.95 6.79 -0.98
N VAL A 106 2.73 6.85 -1.49
CA VAL A 106 2.19 8.02 -2.19
C VAL A 106 0.99 8.60 -1.45
N SER A 107 0.67 9.85 -1.71
CA SER A 107 -0.61 10.47 -1.34
C SER A 107 -1.75 9.98 -2.26
N GLU A 108 -2.99 10.22 -1.84
CA GLU A 108 -4.17 9.92 -2.66
C GLU A 108 -4.13 10.63 -4.03
N GLN A 109 -3.64 11.87 -4.08
CA GLN A 109 -3.49 12.62 -5.32
C GLN A 109 -2.44 12.00 -6.25
N GLU A 110 -1.24 11.70 -5.74
CA GLU A 110 -0.17 11.05 -6.51
C GLU A 110 -0.61 9.67 -7.01
N GLY A 111 -1.31 8.89 -6.18
CA GLY A 111 -1.90 7.61 -6.57
C GLY A 111 -2.92 7.74 -7.71
N ALA A 112 -3.76 8.78 -7.68
CA ALA A 112 -4.70 9.07 -8.75
C ALA A 112 -4.01 9.50 -10.06
N GLU A 113 -2.87 10.20 -9.98
CA GLU A 113 -2.06 10.54 -11.15
C GLU A 113 -1.37 9.32 -11.74
N LEU A 114 -0.81 8.44 -10.90
CA LEU A 114 -0.26 7.14 -11.30
C LEU A 114 -1.32 6.29 -12.02
N ALA A 115 -2.53 6.19 -11.45
CA ALA A 115 -3.69 5.52 -12.03
C ALA A 115 -4.01 5.97 -13.47
N ARG A 116 -3.82 7.26 -13.77
CA ARG A 116 -4.10 7.82 -15.09
C ARG A 116 -2.98 7.56 -16.11
N ARG A 117 -1.73 7.41 -15.63
CA ARG A 117 -0.54 7.23 -16.48
C ARG A 117 -0.34 5.77 -16.90
N GLU A 118 -0.59 4.84 -15.99
CA GLU A 118 -0.33 3.42 -16.20
C GLU A 118 -1.63 2.68 -16.58
N ARG A 119 -1.70 2.13 -17.80
CA ARG A 119 -2.90 1.44 -18.33
C ARG A 119 -3.10 0.01 -17.80
N HIS A 120 -2.18 -0.49 -16.97
CA HIS A 120 -2.18 -1.86 -16.43
C HIS A 120 -2.12 -1.91 -14.89
N ILE A 121 -2.79 -0.99 -14.20
CA ILE A 121 -2.84 -1.02 -12.73
C ILE A 121 -3.99 -1.92 -12.27
N LEU A 122 -3.66 -2.93 -11.48
CA LEU A 122 -4.64 -3.62 -10.65
C LEU A 122 -4.97 -2.72 -9.44
N LEU A 123 -5.98 -1.87 -9.60
CA LEU A 123 -6.56 -1.09 -8.51
C LEU A 123 -7.68 -1.91 -7.87
N VAL A 124 -7.47 -2.38 -6.64
CA VAL A 124 -8.54 -2.98 -5.83
C VAL A 124 -8.91 -2.00 -4.73
N ARG A 125 -10.12 -1.42 -4.85
CA ARG A 125 -10.75 -0.58 -3.83
C ARG A 125 -11.43 -1.44 -2.78
#